data_AF-A0A2H0TXS9-F1
#
_entry.id   AF-A0A2H0TXS9-F1
#
_cell.length_a   1.000
_cell.length_b   1.000
_cell.length_c   1.000
_cell.angle_alpha   90.00
_cell.angle_beta   90.00
_cell.angle_gamma   90.00
#
_symmetry.space_group_name_H-M   'P 1'
#
loop_
_entity.id
_entity.type
_entity.pdbx_description
1 polymer ?
#
loop_
_entity_poly.entity_id
_entity_poly.type
_entity_poly.pdbx_seq_one_letter_code
_entity_poly.pdbx_strand_id
1 'polypeptide(L)'
;MVVKKKLVEKIPEEEIIPFENPRNEKNKNSSVKNFLILLFAIFTLLGSAGSYYFFSKYNALRNDPSIVSQKDVDTTVAAVYKLMVLPSDEMPTLATILDKTKLAGQSFFDNAENGDKLLAFTKSMQAILYRPSTNKIIKVAPIYISDGTTDQLTSTTTQEELQPIPEEQNMSEDLKVAYYNGTTIANLSSQTEANVKTNYPNYQTTDLTNATNHNYTENIVVDISGQHTNEVEELSKLLNAQVQSLPDGEKKPDADILIISGK
;
A
#
# COMPACT_ATOMS: atom_id res chain seq x y z
N MET A 1 -66.89 -78.95 -38.30
CA MET A 1 -67.85 -78.86 -39.43
C MET A 1 -69.03 -78.06 -38.91
N VAL A 2 -69.50 -76.95 -39.49
CA VAL A 2 -69.61 -76.59 -40.91
C VAL A 2 -69.45 -75.06 -41.06
N VAL A 3 -68.70 -74.70 -42.09
CA VAL A 3 -68.48 -73.37 -42.66
C VAL A 3 -69.74 -72.87 -43.39
N LYS A 4 -70.11 -71.60 -43.22
CA LYS A 4 -70.86 -70.80 -44.21
C LYS A 4 -70.19 -69.42 -44.28
N LYS A 5 -69.36 -69.13 -45.27
CA LYS A 5 -69.64 -68.76 -46.68
C LYS A 5 -70.19 -67.32 -46.81
N LYS A 6 -69.22 -66.40 -46.93
CA LYS A 6 -69.10 -65.23 -47.82
C LYS A 6 -70.37 -64.74 -48.54
N LEU A 7 -70.66 -63.44 -48.40
CA LEU A 7 -71.27 -62.62 -49.45
C LEU A 7 -70.62 -61.24 -49.41
N VAL A 8 -69.92 -60.92 -50.50
CA VAL A 8 -69.45 -59.59 -50.87
C VAL A 8 -70.53 -59.01 -51.78
N GLU A 9 -70.79 -57.70 -51.65
CA GLU A 9 -70.97 -56.74 -52.75
C GLU A 9 -71.99 -55.66 -52.37
N LYS A 10 -71.56 -54.40 -52.31
CA LYS A 10 -71.83 -53.38 -53.35
C LYS A 10 -71.35 -52.01 -52.85
N ILE A 11 -70.46 -51.37 -53.61
CA ILE A 11 -70.10 -49.96 -53.46
C ILE A 11 -71.09 -49.14 -54.30
N PRO A 12 -71.62 -48.04 -53.76
CA PRO A 12 -71.94 -46.87 -54.56
C PRO A 12 -71.08 -45.66 -54.14
N GLU A 13 -70.48 -45.02 -55.14
CA GLU A 13 -70.09 -43.59 -55.20
C GLU A 13 -71.27 -42.73 -54.70
N GLU A 14 -71.18 -41.56 -54.09
CA GLU A 14 -70.20 -40.47 -54.03
C GLU A 14 -70.80 -39.50 -52.98
N GLU A 15 -70.04 -38.90 -52.05
CA GLU A 15 -70.31 -37.50 -51.67
C GLU A 15 -69.08 -36.88 -50.99
N ILE A 16 -68.63 -35.79 -51.59
CA ILE A 16 -67.44 -35.02 -51.26
C ILE A 16 -67.75 -34.18 -50.02
N ILE A 17 -67.17 -34.49 -48.86
CA ILE A 17 -67.11 -33.55 -47.74
C ILE A 17 -65.80 -32.73 -47.82
N PRO A 18 -65.86 -31.39 -47.83
CA PRO A 18 -64.70 -30.53 -48.08
C PRO A 18 -63.60 -30.71 -47.04
N PHE A 19 -62.35 -30.59 -47.47
CA PHE A 19 -61.20 -30.40 -46.59
C PHE A 19 -61.40 -29.16 -45.69
N GLU A 20 -61.85 -29.36 -44.46
CA GLU A 20 -61.67 -28.35 -43.41
C GLU A 20 -60.19 -28.29 -43.03
N ASN A 21 -59.55 -27.20 -43.46
CA ASN A 21 -58.20 -26.82 -43.06
C ASN A 21 -58.13 -26.74 -41.52
N PRO A 22 -57.32 -27.56 -40.81
CA PRO A 22 -57.18 -27.42 -39.38
C PRO A 22 -56.58 -26.04 -39.09
N ARG A 23 -57.40 -25.21 -38.44
CA ARG A 23 -57.08 -23.86 -38.00
C ARG A 23 -55.73 -23.88 -37.29
N ASN A 24 -54.78 -23.12 -37.82
CA ASN A 24 -53.48 -22.84 -37.20
C ASN A 24 -53.71 -22.28 -35.78
N GLU A 25 -53.45 -23.09 -34.76
CA GLU A 25 -53.40 -22.64 -33.37
C GLU A 25 -52.32 -21.57 -33.24
N LYS A 26 -52.74 -20.31 -33.15
CA LYS A 26 -51.86 -19.19 -32.90
C LYS A 26 -51.22 -19.35 -31.52
N ASN A 27 -49.94 -19.72 -31.55
CA ASN A 27 -48.99 -19.84 -30.45
C ASN A 27 -49.14 -18.71 -29.40
N LYS A 28 -49.80 -19.04 -28.29
CA LYS A 28 -49.98 -18.20 -27.10
C LYS A 28 -48.70 -18.20 -26.24
N ASN A 29 -47.61 -17.63 -26.77
CA ASN A 29 -46.34 -17.50 -26.02
C ASN A 29 -45.71 -16.09 -26.15
N SER A 30 -46.49 -15.04 -26.39
CA SER A 30 -45.99 -13.66 -26.42
C SER A 30 -45.90 -13.03 -25.03
N SER A 31 -46.80 -13.39 -24.10
CA SER A 31 -46.79 -12.84 -22.74
C SER A 31 -45.60 -13.33 -21.90
N VAL A 32 -45.17 -14.59 -22.06
CA VAL A 32 -43.98 -15.12 -21.37
C VAL A 32 -42.70 -14.54 -21.97
N LYS A 33 -42.64 -14.35 -23.29
CA LYS A 33 -41.52 -13.66 -23.95
C LYS A 33 -41.37 -12.22 -23.45
N ASN A 34 -42.48 -11.48 -23.36
CA ASN A 34 -42.46 -10.10 -22.84
C ASN A 34 -42.07 -10.05 -21.36
N PHE A 35 -42.51 -11.03 -20.56
CA PHE A 35 -42.11 -11.17 -19.16
C PHE A 35 -40.61 -11.49 -19.00
N LEU A 36 -40.07 -12.40 -19.81
CA LEU A 36 -38.64 -12.73 -19.81
C LEU A 36 -37.78 -11.55 -20.27
N ILE A 37 -38.23 -10.78 -21.26
CA ILE A 37 -37.54 -9.56 -21.71
C ILE A 37 -37.51 -8.52 -20.58
N LEU A 38 -38.62 -8.35 -19.86
CA LEU A 38 -38.69 -7.42 -18.73
C LEU A 38 -37.82 -7.86 -17.55
N LEU A 39 -37.77 -9.16 -17.25
CA LEU A 39 -36.90 -9.71 -16.21
C LEU A 39 -35.40 -9.57 -16.57
N PHE A 40 -35.05 -9.80 -17.84
CA PHE A 40 -33.69 -9.58 -18.33
C PHE A 40 -33.29 -8.10 -18.27
N ALA A 41 -34.20 -7.19 -18.63
CA ALA A 41 -33.96 -5.74 -18.53
C ALA A 41 -33.75 -5.26 -17.08
N ILE A 42 -34.49 -5.84 -16.13
CA ILE A 42 -34.30 -5.57 -14.70
C ILE A 42 -32.94 -6.12 -14.24
N PHE A 43 -32.58 -7.35 -14.64
CA PHE A 43 -31.31 -7.96 -14.27
C PHE A 43 -30.10 -7.17 -14.80
N THR A 44 -30.16 -6.68 -16.05
CA THR A 44 -29.10 -5.84 -16.62
C THR A 44 -29.02 -4.47 -15.95
N LEU A 45 -30.16 -3.90 -15.54
CA LEU A 45 -30.20 -2.62 -14.81
C LEU A 45 -29.57 -2.76 -13.41
N LEU A 46 -29.91 -3.82 -12.67
CA LEU A 46 -29.28 -4.12 -11.37
C LEU A 46 -27.79 -4.46 -11.51
N GLY A 47 -27.41 -5.24 -12.53
CA GLY A 47 -26.01 -5.57 -12.82
C GLY A 47 -25.16 -4.34 -13.14
N SER A 48 -25.73 -3.38 -13.88
CA SER A 48 -25.06 -2.11 -14.23
C SER A 48 -24.85 -1.22 -13.01
N ALA A 49 -25.84 -1.13 -12.11
CA ALA A 49 -25.72 -0.38 -10.86
C ALA A 49 -24.67 -1.00 -9.91
N GLY A 50 -24.66 -2.34 -9.78
CA GLY A 50 -23.65 -3.05 -9.01
C GLY A 50 -22.23 -2.89 -9.57
N SER A 51 -22.08 -2.98 -10.89
CA SER A 51 -20.82 -2.77 -11.58
C SER A 51 -20.29 -1.34 -11.39
N TYR A 52 -21.16 -0.33 -11.49
CA TYR A 52 -20.78 1.06 -11.23
C TYR A 52 -20.34 1.31 -9.79
N TYR A 53 -21.07 0.77 -8.80
CA TYR A 53 -20.68 0.86 -7.39
C TYR A 53 -19.35 0.16 -7.11
N PHE A 54 -19.13 -1.02 -7.69
CA PHE A 54 -17.87 -1.75 -7.52
C PHE A 54 -16.72 -1.04 -8.22
N PHE A 55 -16.95 -0.45 -9.40
CA PHE A 55 -15.95 0.34 -10.12
C PHE A 55 -15.60 1.64 -9.40
N SER A 56 -16.56 2.35 -8.82
CA SER A 56 -16.28 3.55 -8.04
C SER A 56 -15.48 3.23 -6.77
N LYS A 57 -15.81 2.12 -6.09
CA LYS A 57 -15.06 1.64 -4.93
C LYS A 57 -13.66 1.12 -5.32
N TYR A 58 -13.54 0.40 -6.43
CA TYR A 58 -12.25 -0.07 -6.96
C TYR A 58 -11.33 1.10 -7.34
N ASN A 59 -11.85 2.14 -7.99
CA ASN A 59 -11.07 3.33 -8.31
C ASN A 59 -10.71 4.16 -7.07
N ALA A 60 -11.60 4.21 -6.07
CA ALA A 60 -11.30 4.85 -4.78
C ALA A 60 -10.17 4.13 -4.02
N LEU A 61 -10.12 2.79 -4.06
CA LEU A 61 -9.03 1.99 -3.47
C LEU A 61 -7.72 2.05 -4.27
N ARG A 62 -7.81 2.18 -5.60
CA ARG A 62 -6.63 2.29 -6.50
C ARG A 62 -5.93 3.65 -6.41
N ASN A 63 -6.65 4.69 -6.02
CA ASN A 63 -6.11 6.05 -5.85
C ASN A 63 -5.75 6.38 -4.39
N ASP A 64 -5.91 5.42 -3.46
CA ASP A 64 -5.41 5.56 -2.10
C ASP A 64 -3.88 5.41 -2.11
N PRO A 65 -3.11 6.45 -1.74
CA PRO A 65 -1.65 6.41 -1.75
C PRO A 65 -1.07 5.25 -0.91
N SER A 66 -1.79 4.80 0.13
CA SER A 66 -1.35 3.71 1.00
C SER A 66 -1.38 2.35 0.31
N ILE A 67 -2.38 2.10 -0.54
CA ILE A 67 -2.54 0.83 -1.28
C ILE A 67 -1.58 0.74 -2.46
N VAL A 68 -1.34 1.86 -3.16
CA VAL A 68 -0.36 1.93 -4.25
C VAL A 68 1.05 1.66 -3.72
N SER A 69 1.40 2.25 -2.59
CA SER A 69 2.72 2.07 -1.95
C SER A 69 2.94 0.63 -1.51
N GLN A 70 1.95 -0.03 -0.90
CA GLN A 70 2.07 -1.43 -0.48
C GLN A 70 2.21 -2.38 -1.68
N LYS A 71 1.43 -2.15 -2.73
CA LYS A 71 1.52 -2.94 -3.97
C LYS A 71 2.91 -2.82 -4.61
N ASP A 72 3.49 -1.62 -4.59
CA ASP A 72 4.84 -1.39 -5.12
C ASP A 72 5.92 -2.10 -4.30
N VAL A 73 5.78 -2.17 -2.97
CA VAL A 73 6.65 -2.98 -2.11
C VAL A 73 6.53 -4.45 -2.46
N ASP A 74 5.32 -5.02 -2.42
CA ASP A 74 5.08 -6.45 -2.64
C ASP A 74 5.56 -6.90 -4.02
N THR A 75 5.28 -6.10 -5.06
CA THR A 75 5.71 -6.41 -6.44
C THR A 75 7.22 -6.34 -6.60
N THR A 76 7.87 -5.37 -5.94
CA THR A 76 9.33 -5.24 -5.97
C THR A 76 10.00 -6.39 -5.22
N VAL A 77 9.55 -6.70 -4.00
CA VAL A 77 10.08 -7.82 -3.21
C VAL A 77 9.93 -9.13 -3.98
N ALA A 78 8.76 -9.38 -4.57
CA ALA A 78 8.54 -10.58 -5.39
C ALA A 78 9.44 -10.65 -6.63
N ALA A 79 9.78 -9.51 -7.25
CA ALA A 79 10.71 -9.46 -8.36
C ALA A 79 12.13 -9.78 -7.91
N VAL A 80 12.59 -9.13 -6.83
CA VAL A 80 13.94 -9.35 -6.28
C VAL A 80 14.11 -10.78 -5.76
N TYR A 81 13.08 -11.37 -5.13
CA TYR A 81 13.09 -12.76 -4.66
C TYR A 81 13.37 -13.79 -5.77
N LYS A 82 12.99 -13.49 -7.02
CA LYS A 82 13.30 -14.34 -8.18
C LYS A 82 14.75 -14.24 -8.64
N LEU A 83 15.44 -13.17 -8.25
CA LEU A 83 16.81 -12.86 -8.65
C LEU A 83 17.83 -13.24 -7.56
N MET A 84 17.42 -13.23 -6.29
CA MET A 84 18.26 -13.54 -5.14
C MET A 84 17.42 -14.04 -3.97
N VAL A 85 18.03 -14.88 -3.12
CA VAL A 85 17.43 -15.27 -1.84
C VAL A 85 17.37 -14.06 -0.92
N LEU A 86 16.17 -13.77 -0.41
CA LEU A 86 15.93 -12.67 0.53
C LEU A 86 15.71 -13.18 1.95
N PRO A 87 15.95 -12.35 2.98
CA PRO A 87 15.50 -12.61 4.34
C PRO A 87 13.98 -12.87 4.36
N SER A 88 13.56 -13.96 5.01
CA SER A 88 12.14 -14.37 5.06
C SER A 88 11.42 -13.96 6.34
N ASP A 89 12.17 -13.52 7.35
CA ASP A 89 11.69 -13.17 8.68
C ASP A 89 11.45 -11.66 8.87
N GLU A 90 11.59 -10.88 7.79
CA GLU A 90 11.34 -9.44 7.77
C GLU A 90 10.89 -8.96 6.39
N MET A 91 10.25 -7.79 6.36
CA MET A 91 9.90 -7.07 5.13
C MET A 91 10.82 -5.85 5.00
N PRO A 92 11.33 -5.55 3.80
CA PRO A 92 12.21 -4.42 3.60
C PRO A 92 11.44 -3.10 3.57
N THR A 93 12.10 -2.03 3.98
CA THR A 93 11.69 -0.67 3.66
C THR A 93 12.06 -0.36 2.22
N LEU A 94 11.11 0.15 1.44
CA LEU A 94 11.32 0.50 0.04
C LEU A 94 11.45 2.02 -0.14
N ALA A 95 12.54 2.46 -0.77
CA ALA A 95 12.70 3.83 -1.25
C ALA A 95 12.93 3.84 -2.76
N THR A 96 12.51 4.90 -3.45
CA THR A 96 12.80 5.09 -4.88
C THR A 96 13.81 6.22 -5.03
N ILE A 97 14.86 6.01 -5.83
CA ILE A 97 15.83 7.06 -6.14
C ILE A 97 15.19 8.05 -7.10
N LEU A 98 14.86 9.23 -6.60
CA LEU A 98 14.29 10.30 -7.42
C LEU A 98 15.37 11.10 -8.14
N ASP A 99 16.51 11.28 -7.48
CA ASP A 99 17.64 12.06 -7.98
C ASP A 99 18.97 11.46 -7.54
N LYS A 100 19.66 10.78 -8.47
CA LYS A 100 20.96 10.16 -8.24
C LYS A 100 22.06 11.17 -7.92
N THR A 101 21.94 12.43 -8.31
CA THR A 101 22.99 13.43 -8.09
C THR A 101 23.17 13.75 -6.62
N LYS A 102 22.10 13.61 -5.82
CA LYS A 102 22.12 13.76 -4.37
C LYS A 102 22.79 12.59 -3.63
N LEU A 103 23.05 11.50 -4.34
CA LEU A 103 23.68 10.29 -3.81
C LEU A 103 25.13 10.14 -4.31
N ALA A 104 25.66 11.18 -4.98
CA ALA A 104 27.03 11.19 -5.46
C ALA A 104 28.03 11.13 -4.29
N GLY A 105 29.16 10.46 -4.52
CA GLY A 105 30.21 10.26 -3.50
C GLY A 105 29.98 9.04 -2.61
N GLN A 106 28.84 8.38 -2.69
CA GLN A 106 28.58 7.11 -2.00
C GLN A 106 28.78 5.94 -2.94
N SER A 107 29.81 5.11 -2.68
CA SER A 107 30.17 4.01 -3.58
C SER A 107 29.02 3.00 -3.81
N PHE A 108 28.08 2.88 -2.87
CA PHE A 108 26.90 2.03 -3.05
C PHE A 108 26.00 2.49 -4.21
N PHE A 109 25.98 3.80 -4.53
CA PHE A 109 25.12 4.40 -5.54
C PHE A 109 25.83 4.75 -6.85
N ASP A 110 27.10 4.35 -7.04
CA ASP A 110 27.90 4.69 -8.25
C ASP A 110 27.19 4.33 -9.58
N ASN A 111 26.43 3.24 -9.58
CA ASN A 111 25.70 2.75 -10.77
C ASN A 111 24.19 2.99 -10.68
N ALA A 112 23.74 3.81 -9.73
CA ALA A 112 22.32 4.10 -9.53
C ALA A 112 21.76 4.99 -10.64
N GLU A 113 20.50 4.75 -10.99
CA GLU A 113 19.70 5.56 -11.90
C GLU A 113 18.43 6.04 -11.22
N ASN A 114 17.86 7.15 -11.71
CA ASN A 114 16.57 7.62 -11.22
C ASN A 114 15.50 6.57 -11.56
N GLY A 115 14.66 6.23 -10.58
CA GLY A 115 13.68 5.16 -10.67
C GLY A 115 14.19 3.80 -10.16
N ASP A 116 15.47 3.67 -9.81
CA ASP A 116 15.96 2.50 -9.07
C ASP A 116 15.30 2.45 -7.68
N LYS A 117 15.07 1.24 -7.20
CA LYS A 117 14.42 0.94 -5.92
C LYS A 117 15.45 0.42 -4.92
N LEU A 118 15.51 1.04 -3.76
CA LEU A 118 16.34 0.64 -2.63
C LEU A 118 15.47 -0.16 -1.64
N LEU A 119 15.84 -1.40 -1.40
CA LEU A 119 15.25 -2.24 -0.37
C LEU A 119 16.23 -2.29 0.81
N ALA A 120 15.80 -1.83 1.98
CA ALA A 120 16.59 -1.85 3.19
C ALA A 120 16.01 -2.86 4.18
N PHE A 121 16.81 -3.86 4.53
CA PHE A 121 16.53 -4.89 5.51
C PHE A 121 17.31 -4.56 6.78
N THR A 122 16.63 -4.01 7.78
CA THR A 122 17.28 -3.46 8.98
C THR A 122 17.63 -4.54 9.99
N LYS A 123 16.94 -5.69 10.02
CA LYS A 123 17.26 -6.78 10.94
C LYS A 123 18.45 -7.60 10.45
N SER A 124 18.49 -7.93 9.16
CA SER A 124 19.61 -8.63 8.53
C SER A 124 20.75 -7.71 8.10
N MET A 125 20.60 -6.40 8.28
CA MET A 125 21.61 -5.39 7.99
C MET A 125 22.05 -5.43 6.52
N GLN A 126 21.09 -5.45 5.60
CA GLN A 126 21.34 -5.58 4.16
C GLN A 126 20.57 -4.53 3.34
N ALA A 127 21.26 -3.88 2.41
CA ALA A 127 20.69 -2.97 1.43
C ALA A 127 20.82 -3.56 0.02
N ILE A 128 19.74 -3.48 -0.76
CA ILE A 128 19.67 -3.96 -2.14
C ILE A 128 19.19 -2.83 -3.05
N LEU A 129 20.00 -2.50 -4.04
CA LEU A 129 19.63 -1.59 -5.12
C LEU A 129 19.12 -2.40 -6.31
N TYR A 130 17.85 -2.24 -6.67
CA TYR A 130 17.17 -2.95 -7.74
C TYR A 130 16.66 -1.98 -8.82
N ARG A 131 16.85 -2.34 -10.09
CA ARG A 131 16.36 -1.57 -11.24
C ARG A 131 15.14 -2.26 -11.87
N PRO A 132 13.92 -1.69 -11.72
CA PRO A 132 12.72 -2.28 -12.29
C PRO A 132 12.74 -2.35 -13.82
N SER A 133 13.31 -1.34 -14.49
CA SER A 133 13.29 -1.23 -15.97
C SER A 133 14.06 -2.35 -16.68
N THR A 134 15.07 -2.93 -16.02
CA THR A 134 15.88 -4.02 -16.58
C THR A 134 15.74 -5.32 -15.78
N ASN A 135 14.94 -5.32 -14.71
CA ASN A 135 14.78 -6.41 -13.76
C ASN A 135 16.12 -6.98 -13.27
N LYS A 136 16.98 -6.08 -12.77
CA LYS A 136 18.34 -6.43 -12.30
C LYS A 136 18.61 -5.88 -10.91
N ILE A 137 19.36 -6.65 -10.13
CA ILE A 137 20.01 -6.16 -8.92
C ILE A 137 21.28 -5.43 -9.36
N ILE A 138 21.34 -4.13 -9.04
CA ILE A 138 22.47 -3.26 -9.38
C ILE A 138 23.59 -3.43 -8.37
N LYS A 139 23.25 -3.46 -7.07
CA LYS A 139 24.23 -3.63 -6.00
C LYS A 139 23.57 -4.18 -4.73
N VAL A 140 24.34 -4.95 -3.97
CA VAL A 140 23.98 -5.41 -2.63
C VAL A 140 25.12 -5.01 -1.70
N ALA A 141 24.79 -4.49 -0.53
CA ALA A 141 25.78 -4.14 0.48
C ALA A 141 25.25 -4.39 1.89
N PRO A 142 26.14 -4.70 2.85
CA PRO A 142 25.78 -4.66 4.26
C PRO A 142 25.45 -3.22 4.68
N ILE A 143 24.51 -3.10 5.61
CA ILE A 143 24.24 -1.87 6.35
C ILE A 143 25.12 -1.94 7.59
N TYR A 144 25.95 -0.93 7.81
CA TYR A 144 26.66 -0.77 9.07
C TYR A 144 25.95 0.33 9.84
N ILE A 145 25.31 -0.05 10.95
CA ILE A 145 24.89 0.92 11.95
C ILE A 145 26.13 1.13 12.81
N SER A 146 26.79 2.27 12.62
CA SER A 146 27.81 2.71 13.56
C SER A 146 27.09 3.15 14.83
N ASP A 147 26.99 2.23 15.79
CA ASP A 147 26.70 2.61 17.17
C ASP A 147 27.79 3.60 17.57
N GLY A 148 27.40 4.85 17.85
CA GLY A 148 28.34 5.92 18.16
C GLY A 148 29.27 5.56 19.31
N THR A 149 30.45 5.03 18.99
CA THR A 149 31.67 5.09 19.79
C THR A 149 32.81 5.28 18.80
N THR A 150 33.46 6.43 18.96
CA THR A 150 34.50 7.02 18.13
C THR A 150 35.61 6.05 17.75
N ASP A 151 36.01 6.07 16.47
CA ASP A 151 37.42 6.24 16.11
C ASP A 151 37.55 6.88 14.73
N GLN A 152 38.07 8.11 14.73
CA GLN A 152 38.58 8.78 13.54
C GLN A 152 39.84 8.08 13.03
N LEU A 153 40.00 8.03 11.70
CA LEU A 153 41.33 8.10 11.08
C LEU A 153 41.29 9.10 9.91
N THR A 154 41.51 10.37 10.26
CA THR A 154 42.33 11.41 9.61
C THR A 154 42.53 11.43 8.08
N SER A 155 42.21 12.58 7.50
CA SER A 155 43.10 13.33 6.59
C SER A 155 42.91 14.86 6.77
N THR A 156 43.74 15.44 7.66
CA THR A 156 44.47 16.74 7.67
C THR A 156 44.51 17.48 6.30
N THR A 157 44.44 18.80 6.08
CA THR A 157 44.49 20.08 6.85
C THR A 157 44.15 21.25 5.89
N THR A 158 43.55 22.35 6.38
CA THR A 158 44.07 23.75 6.29
C THR A 158 43.16 24.70 7.10
N GLN A 159 43.75 25.34 8.11
CA GLN A 159 43.20 26.42 8.94
C GLN A 159 43.53 27.80 8.33
N GLU A 160 42.58 28.73 8.39
CA GLU A 160 42.65 30.21 8.56
C GLU A 160 41.18 30.69 8.43
N GLU A 161 40.58 31.63 9.17
CA GLU A 161 40.93 32.57 10.23
C GLU A 161 39.59 33.03 10.88
N LEU A 162 39.65 33.52 12.13
CA LEU A 162 38.56 33.85 13.05
C LEU A 162 37.66 35.04 12.63
N GLN A 163 36.34 34.91 12.84
CA GLN A 163 35.46 35.99 13.35
C GLN A 163 34.37 35.42 14.28
N PRO A 164 33.97 36.15 15.35
CA PRO A 164 33.05 35.67 16.36
C PRO A 164 31.60 35.90 15.94
N ILE A 165 30.76 34.86 15.98
CA ILE A 165 29.31 34.93 15.76
C ILE A 165 28.63 34.10 16.87
N PRO A 166 27.51 34.59 17.44
CA PRO A 166 27.14 34.37 18.84
C PRO A 166 26.39 33.07 19.13
N GLU A 167 26.64 32.53 20.33
CA GLU A 167 25.80 31.62 21.14
C GLU A 167 25.03 30.52 20.38
N GLU A 168 25.75 29.43 20.16
CA GLU A 168 25.22 28.07 20.05
C GLU A 168 24.31 27.74 21.25
N GLN A 169 23.02 27.58 20.99
CA GLN A 169 22.12 26.81 21.84
C GLN A 169 22.10 25.39 21.26
N ASN A 170 22.86 24.50 21.91
CA ASN A 170 22.85 23.03 21.78
C ASN A 170 21.73 22.47 20.89
N MET A 171 22.04 22.21 19.61
CA MET A 171 21.30 21.22 18.84
C MET A 171 21.82 19.86 19.29
N SER A 172 20.98 19.13 20.03
CA SER A 172 21.25 17.76 20.50
C SER A 172 21.70 16.88 19.33
N GLU A 173 22.98 16.51 19.28
CA GLU A 173 23.57 15.78 18.14
C GLU A 173 23.10 14.32 18.03
N ASP A 174 22.31 13.78 18.96
CA ASP A 174 21.88 12.37 18.97
C ASP A 174 20.45 12.16 19.53
N LEU A 175 19.49 13.01 19.15
CA LEU A 175 18.12 12.90 19.66
C LEU A 175 17.41 11.61 19.20
N LYS A 176 16.94 10.79 20.15
CA LYS A 176 16.22 9.53 19.88
C LYS A 176 14.72 9.73 19.79
N VAL A 177 14.12 9.32 18.67
CA VAL A 177 12.69 9.50 18.39
C VAL A 177 12.04 8.15 18.11
N ALA A 178 10.93 7.88 18.80
CA ALA A 178 10.03 6.77 18.53
C ALA A 178 8.82 7.23 17.72
N TYR A 179 8.38 6.41 16.77
CA TYR A 179 7.26 6.70 15.88
C TYR A 179 6.19 5.61 15.99
N TYR A 180 5.06 5.96 16.56
CA TYR A 180 3.92 5.06 16.73
C TYR A 180 2.79 5.43 15.79
N ASN A 181 2.22 4.41 15.13
CA ASN A 181 1.02 4.57 14.34
C ASN A 181 -0.23 4.44 15.21
N GLY A 182 -0.86 5.58 15.48
CA GLY A 182 -2.11 5.69 16.24
C GLY A 182 -3.38 5.42 15.41
N THR A 183 -3.24 4.84 14.21
CA THR A 183 -4.35 4.57 13.29
C THR A 183 -4.35 3.13 12.80
N THR A 184 -5.31 2.79 11.93
CA THR A 184 -5.32 1.54 11.15
C THR A 184 -4.72 1.69 9.75
N ILE A 185 -4.16 2.87 9.42
CA ILE A 185 -3.54 3.13 8.12
C ILE A 185 -2.17 2.46 8.11
N ALA A 186 -1.94 1.55 7.17
CA ALA A 186 -0.65 0.86 7.07
C ALA A 186 0.50 1.85 6.80
N ASN A 187 1.67 1.59 7.39
CA ASN A 187 2.91 2.34 7.19
C ASN A 187 2.87 3.82 7.58
N LEU A 188 1.91 4.26 8.41
CA LEU A 188 1.82 5.67 8.80
C LEU A 188 3.02 6.11 9.65
N SER A 189 3.51 5.28 10.57
CA SER A 189 4.69 5.59 11.38
C SER A 189 5.95 5.81 10.52
N SER A 190 6.18 4.97 9.51
CA SER A 190 7.27 5.13 8.53
C SER A 190 7.15 6.41 7.69
N GLN A 191 5.93 6.80 7.32
CA GLN A 191 5.71 8.06 6.60
C GLN A 191 5.98 9.27 7.49
N THR A 192 5.56 9.22 8.75
CA THR A 192 5.85 10.28 9.73
C THR A 192 7.35 10.39 10.00
N GLU A 193 8.05 9.27 10.16
CA GLU A 193 9.52 9.24 10.26
C GLU A 193 10.19 9.92 9.06
N ALA A 194 9.79 9.55 7.83
CA ALA A 194 10.36 10.14 6.62
C ALA A 194 10.14 11.67 6.53
N ASN A 195 8.98 12.15 6.96
CA ASN A 195 8.69 13.58 7.02
C ASN A 195 9.59 14.30 8.04
N VAL A 196 9.74 13.72 9.24
CA VAL A 196 10.62 14.27 10.28
C VAL A 196 12.07 14.30 9.80
N LYS A 197 12.57 13.21 9.22
CA LYS A 197 13.95 13.13 8.70
C LYS A 197 14.25 14.05 7.52
N THR A 198 13.23 14.56 6.84
CA THR A 198 13.42 15.59 5.80
C THR A 198 13.94 16.90 6.39
N ASN A 199 13.53 17.22 7.63
CA ASN A 199 13.92 18.45 8.32
C ASN A 199 15.01 18.18 9.39
N TYR A 200 15.01 16.97 9.95
CA TYR A 200 15.89 16.56 11.05
C TYR A 200 16.62 15.24 10.70
N PRO A 201 17.56 15.26 9.75
CA PRO A 201 18.21 14.04 9.26
C PRO A 201 19.08 13.33 10.32
N ASN A 202 19.48 14.04 11.37
CA ASN A 202 20.35 13.51 12.43
C ASN A 202 19.56 12.83 13.57
N TYR A 203 18.22 12.88 13.56
CA TYR A 203 17.42 12.20 14.60
C TYR A 203 17.48 10.69 14.42
N GLN A 204 17.75 9.99 15.52
CA GLN A 204 17.88 8.54 15.55
C GLN A 204 16.50 7.90 15.78
N THR A 205 16.09 6.99 14.91
CA THR A 205 14.84 6.24 15.08
C THR A 205 15.06 5.08 16.02
N THR A 206 14.32 5.01 17.12
CA THR A 206 14.38 3.87 18.05
C THR A 206 13.30 2.84 17.78
N ASP A 207 12.06 3.29 17.59
CA ASP A 207 10.90 2.43 17.35
C ASP A 207 10.10 2.89 16.13
N LEU A 208 9.67 1.93 15.31
CA LEU A 208 8.79 2.13 14.17
C LEU A 208 7.66 1.09 14.22
N THR A 209 6.61 1.39 14.97
CA THR A 209 5.60 0.39 15.35
C THR A 209 4.18 0.98 15.38
N ASN A 210 3.19 0.16 15.72
CA ASN A 210 1.85 0.62 16.02
C ASN A 210 1.72 1.02 17.48
N ALA A 211 0.89 2.04 17.73
CA ALA A 211 0.43 2.37 19.07
C ALA A 211 -0.51 1.27 19.58
N THR A 212 -0.76 1.28 20.89
CA THR A 212 -1.73 0.38 21.55
C THR A 212 -3.16 0.77 21.18
N ASN A 213 -3.43 2.08 21.05
CA ASN A 213 -4.70 2.60 20.56
C ASN A 213 -4.61 3.03 19.09
N HIS A 214 -5.63 2.71 18.29
CA HIS A 214 -5.69 2.98 16.85
C HIS A 214 -6.72 4.04 16.45
N ASN A 215 -7.28 4.78 17.42
CA ASN A 215 -8.35 5.75 17.21
C ASN A 215 -7.89 7.21 17.38
N TYR A 216 -6.58 7.49 17.29
CA TYR A 216 -6.09 8.86 17.37
C TYR A 216 -6.55 9.66 16.15
N THR A 217 -7.19 10.80 16.39
CA THR A 217 -7.68 11.74 15.37
C THR A 217 -6.77 12.94 15.18
N GLU A 218 -5.71 13.04 15.99
CA GLU A 218 -4.73 14.12 15.94
C GLU A 218 -3.35 13.52 16.13
N ASN A 219 -2.34 14.15 15.53
CA ASN A 219 -0.96 13.81 15.81
C ASN A 219 -0.60 14.26 17.23
N ILE A 220 0.24 13.49 17.91
CA ILE A 220 0.70 13.80 19.26
C ILE A 220 2.23 13.74 19.28
N VAL A 221 2.86 14.70 19.98
CA VAL A 221 4.28 14.65 20.32
C VAL A 221 4.41 14.66 21.84
N VAL A 222 5.23 13.76 22.36
CA VAL A 222 5.46 13.56 23.79
C VAL A 222 6.95 13.69 24.08
N ASP A 223 7.31 14.54 25.03
CA ASP A 223 8.65 14.56 25.62
C ASP A 223 8.78 13.42 26.64
N ILE A 224 9.44 12.33 26.24
CA ILE A 224 9.60 11.12 27.06
C ILE A 224 10.70 11.31 28.11
N SER A 225 11.72 12.09 27.76
CA SER A 225 12.85 12.43 28.62
C SER A 225 12.55 13.58 29.60
N GLY A 226 11.66 14.50 29.21
CA GLY A 226 11.40 15.77 29.89
C GLY A 226 12.47 16.84 29.66
N GLN A 227 13.41 16.64 28.72
CA GLN A 227 14.57 17.50 28.49
C GLN A 227 14.56 18.21 27.13
N HIS A 228 13.59 17.92 26.25
CA HIS A 228 13.57 18.36 24.85
C HIS A 228 12.34 19.20 24.53
N THR A 229 12.06 20.19 25.39
CA THR A 229 10.87 21.04 25.28
C THR A 229 10.84 21.81 23.95
N ASN A 230 11.99 22.33 23.52
CA ASN A 230 12.08 23.13 22.29
C ASN A 230 11.86 22.26 21.05
N GLU A 231 12.50 21.10 20.99
CA GLU A 231 12.41 20.15 19.89
C GLU A 231 10.98 19.59 19.75
N VAL A 232 10.31 19.31 20.87
CA VAL A 232 8.90 18.89 20.88
C VAL A 232 7.99 20.01 20.35
N GLU A 233 8.26 21.28 20.69
CA GLU A 233 7.49 22.39 20.15
C GLU A 233 7.68 22.53 18.63
N GLU A 234 8.90 22.39 18.13
CA GLU A 234 9.16 22.43 16.68
C GLU A 234 8.51 21.26 15.94
N LEU A 235 8.64 20.04 16.45
CA LEU A 235 8.02 18.84 15.87
C LEU A 235 6.49 18.96 15.87
N SER A 236 5.91 19.57 16.90
CA SER A 236 4.46 19.81 16.95
C SER A 236 3.97 20.73 15.85
N LYS A 237 4.73 21.79 15.53
CA LYS A 237 4.43 22.71 14.42
C LYS A 237 4.60 22.00 13.08
N LEU A 238 5.69 21.25 12.90
CA LEU A 238 5.96 20.51 11.67
C LEU A 238 4.85 19.51 11.35
N LEU A 239 4.36 18.80 12.36
CA LEU A 239 3.42 17.69 12.20
C LEU A 239 1.96 18.10 12.43
N ASN A 240 1.70 19.38 12.74
CA ASN A 240 0.40 19.86 13.20
C ASN A 240 -0.15 18.95 14.33
N ALA A 241 0.68 18.74 15.34
CA ALA A 241 0.46 17.80 16.42
C ALA A 241 0.23 18.52 17.76
N GLN A 242 -0.46 17.85 18.68
CA GLN A 242 -0.60 18.30 20.05
C GLN A 242 0.58 17.84 20.90
N VAL A 243 1.13 18.75 21.70
CA VAL A 243 2.10 18.41 22.74
C VAL A 243 1.37 18.01 24.01
N GLN A 244 1.60 16.79 24.49
CA GLN A 244 1.04 16.32 25.76
C GLN A 244 1.92 15.23 26.39
N SER A 245 1.54 14.79 27.60
CA SER A 245 2.13 13.62 28.24
C SER A 245 1.80 12.32 27.51
N LEU A 246 2.55 11.25 27.78
CA LEU A 246 2.30 9.91 27.25
C LEU A 246 0.83 9.52 27.52
N PRO A 247 0.03 9.21 26.49
CA PRO A 247 -1.36 8.81 26.68
C PRO A 247 -1.50 7.53 27.51
N ASP A 248 -2.56 7.46 28.32
CA ASP A 248 -2.83 6.30 29.17
C ASP A 248 -2.97 5.02 28.35
N GLY A 249 -2.28 3.96 28.80
CA GLY A 249 -2.31 2.65 28.16
C GLY A 249 -1.29 2.46 27.04
N GLU A 250 -0.55 3.50 26.65
CA GLU A 250 0.54 3.36 25.69
C GLU A 250 1.83 2.82 26.32
N LYS A 251 2.58 2.04 25.54
CA LYS A 251 3.89 1.55 25.95
C LYS A 251 4.92 2.66 25.85
N LYS A 252 5.56 3.03 26.97
CA LYS A 252 6.69 3.96 26.98
C LYS A 252 7.87 3.40 26.15
N PRO A 253 8.34 4.10 25.11
CA PRO A 253 9.52 3.69 24.34
C PRO A 253 10.83 4.01 25.07
N ASP A 254 11.93 3.39 24.63
CA ASP A 254 13.30 3.78 24.99
C ASP A 254 13.77 4.89 24.04
N ALA A 255 13.20 6.09 24.19
CA ALA A 255 13.42 7.24 23.33
C ALA A 255 13.34 8.54 24.14
N ASP A 256 13.85 9.63 23.56
CA ASP A 256 13.75 10.97 24.15
C ASP A 256 12.42 11.63 23.81
N ILE A 257 11.92 11.40 22.59
CA ILE A 257 10.65 11.89 22.08
C ILE A 257 9.83 10.74 21.50
N LEU A 258 8.52 10.76 21.73
CA LEU A 258 7.56 9.88 21.06
C LEU A 258 6.62 10.72 20.18
N ILE A 259 6.42 10.26 18.95
CA ILE A 259 5.43 10.79 18.02
C ILE A 259 4.36 9.73 17.78
N ILE A 260 3.09 10.07 18.00
CA ILE A 260 1.94 9.21 17.69
C ILE A 260 1.17 9.86 16.55
N SER A 261 1.08 9.18 15.40
CA SER A 261 0.39 9.69 14.22
C SER A 261 -1.11 9.37 14.27
N GLY A 262 -1.95 10.40 14.09
CA GLY A 262 -3.41 10.32 14.02
C GLY A 262 -3.95 10.45 12.59
N LYS A 263 -5.28 10.39 12.45
CA LYS A 263 -6.00 10.55 11.16
C LYS A 263 -6.17 12.00 10.73
#